data_AF-A0AA42DLE1-F1
#
_entry.id   AF-A0AA42DLE1-F1
#
_cell.length_a   1.000
_cell.length_b   1.000
_cell.length_c   1.000
_cell.angle_alpha   90.00
_cell.angle_beta   90.00
_cell.angle_gamma   90.00
#
_symmetry.space_group_name_H-M   'P 1'
#
loop_
_entity.id
_entity.type
_entity.pdbx_description
1 polymer ?
#
loop_
_entity_poly.entity_id
_entity_poly.type
_entity_poly.pdbx_seq_one_letter_code
_entity_poly.pdbx_strand_id
1 'polypeptide(L)'
;MKELDIRQMVKYIDEHITDHISLTNVAQHVNYSPYYCSVCFKESIGTSIKSYILKKRLQYAAESLCNTNLRIIDIAYQYGYSSQEAFSRAFSTFYGISPYEYRQKRRPISRYYSKYVGTNPDEGMKEKMITTYVIDKLQEDVEAKYSSKVLHILNGGCMLERFQREGKMREGCTYISFNEAMCWGEADEVIFSEAFIKNRVRSLKGTKEQYEDIVLKPLEPLFKEKFDTIVLWFGDDMFCQINMLTVIGFLEQISYTGDLLLCMACESMDEILPEAYELELEGSLERYRDIVCKRKMPALELLPVTYQMVKLYLEYRDETSEISRYIIKNINKDTKELLRELLTTFSQYGLGDLQYEMMIEELRRKNIDTNS
;
A
#
# COMPACT_ATOMS: atom_id res chain seq x y z
N MET A 1 7.49 -3.94 27.75
CA MET A 1 6.22 -3.26 27.53
C MET A 1 5.30 -4.29 26.92
N LYS A 2 4.10 -4.50 27.47
CA LYS A 2 3.14 -5.48 26.93
C LYS A 2 2.44 -4.88 25.72
N GLU A 3 1.84 -5.73 24.90
CA GLU A 3 1.04 -5.33 23.74
C GLU A 3 -0.06 -4.33 24.12
N LEU A 4 -0.71 -4.56 25.26
CA LEU A 4 -1.77 -3.69 25.79
C LEU A 4 -1.28 -2.26 26.05
N ASP A 5 -0.04 -2.10 26.54
CA ASP A 5 0.52 -0.77 26.79
C ASP A 5 0.73 -0.01 25.48
N ILE A 6 1.19 -0.71 24.42
CA ILE A 6 1.33 -0.12 23.08
C ILE A 6 -0.04 0.31 22.51
N ARG A 7 -1.09 -0.51 22.70
CA ARG A 7 -2.47 -0.15 22.33
C ARG A 7 -2.93 1.11 23.06
N GLN A 8 -2.65 1.23 24.35
CA GLN A 8 -2.99 2.43 25.13
C GLN A 8 -2.22 3.66 24.65
N MET A 9 -0.92 3.53 24.33
CA MET A 9 -0.13 4.63 23.76
C MET A 9 -0.73 5.13 22.45
N VAL A 10 -1.08 4.21 21.54
CA VAL A 10 -1.68 4.52 20.24
C VAL A 10 -3.04 5.21 20.41
N LYS A 11 -3.92 4.62 21.24
CA LYS A 11 -5.23 5.20 21.55
C LYS A 11 -5.10 6.62 22.11
N TYR A 12 -4.21 6.82 23.07
CA TYR A 12 -3.96 8.13 23.66
C TYR A 12 -3.50 9.16 22.62
N ILE A 13 -2.62 8.76 21.70
CA ILE A 13 -2.17 9.63 20.60
C ILE A 13 -3.34 10.03 19.69
N ASP A 14 -4.18 9.07 19.30
CA ASP A 14 -5.30 9.33 18.40
C ASP A 14 -6.36 10.23 19.04
N GLU A 15 -6.67 10.04 20.33
CA GLU A 15 -7.62 10.89 21.08
C GLU A 15 -7.11 12.34 21.27
N HIS A 16 -5.80 12.56 21.22
CA HIS A 16 -5.15 13.86 21.48
C HIS A 16 -4.42 14.39 20.23
N ILE A 17 -4.82 13.96 19.02
CA ILE A 17 -4.05 14.23 17.79
C ILE A 17 -3.99 15.72 17.41
N THR A 18 -5.03 16.47 17.80
CA THR A 18 -5.17 17.92 17.62
C THR A 18 -4.48 18.72 18.74
N ASP A 19 -4.09 18.06 19.84
CA ASP A 19 -3.42 18.71 20.97
C ASP A 19 -1.90 18.79 20.78
N HIS A 20 -1.24 19.56 21.65
CA HIS A 20 0.22 19.57 21.76
C HIS A 20 0.74 18.32 22.49
N ILE A 21 0.68 17.17 21.81
CA ILE A 21 1.17 15.89 22.32
C ILE A 21 2.70 15.75 22.21
N SER A 22 3.33 15.27 23.28
CA SER A 22 4.76 14.95 23.33
C SER A 22 5.01 13.50 23.78
N LEU A 23 6.22 13.00 23.53
CA LEU A 23 6.67 11.70 24.04
C LEU A 23 6.50 11.58 25.55
N THR A 24 6.73 12.67 26.28
CA THR A 24 6.58 12.73 27.73
C THR A 24 5.11 12.52 28.14
N ASN A 25 4.15 13.11 27.43
CA ASN A 25 2.73 12.93 27.72
C ASN A 25 2.31 11.46 27.51
N VAL A 26 2.74 10.86 26.40
CA VAL A 26 2.45 9.45 26.10
C VAL A 26 3.06 8.54 27.17
N ALA A 27 4.32 8.80 27.56
CA ALA A 27 5.02 7.98 28.56
C ALA A 27 4.41 8.09 29.96
N GLN A 28 3.96 9.29 30.34
CA GLN A 28 3.20 9.51 31.58
C GLN A 28 1.88 8.75 31.57
N HIS A 29 1.16 8.74 30.45
CA HIS A 29 -0.12 8.02 30.34
C HIS A 29 0.02 6.52 30.63
N VAL A 30 1.11 5.89 30.18
CA VAL A 30 1.37 4.45 30.39
C VAL A 30 2.32 4.15 31.56
N ASN A 31 2.67 5.14 32.37
CA ASN A 31 3.56 5.00 33.54
C ASN A 31 4.95 4.39 33.22
N TYR A 32 5.54 4.78 32.10
CA TYR A 32 6.89 4.36 31.69
C TYR A 32 7.82 5.56 31.46
N SER A 33 9.13 5.30 31.36
CA SER A 33 10.07 6.35 31.01
C SER A 33 9.94 6.72 29.52
N PRO A 34 10.13 8.01 29.14
CA PRO A 34 10.09 8.45 27.75
C PRO A 34 11.00 7.64 26.81
N TYR A 35 12.21 7.33 27.27
CA TYR A 35 13.17 6.52 26.51
C TYR A 35 12.63 5.11 26.23
N TYR A 36 12.11 4.43 27.27
CA TYR A 36 11.58 3.08 27.13
C TYR A 36 10.36 3.04 26.20
N CYS A 37 9.44 4.00 26.34
CA CYS A 37 8.33 4.18 25.41
C CYS A 37 8.79 4.38 23.96
N SER A 38 9.80 5.23 23.73
CA SER A 38 10.30 5.48 22.37
C SER A 38 10.88 4.22 21.72
N VAL A 39 11.63 3.41 22.49
CA VAL A 39 12.22 2.17 21.98
C VAL A 39 11.12 1.15 21.71
N CYS A 40 10.28 0.85 22.70
CA CYS A 40 9.24 -0.17 22.56
C CYS A 40 8.20 0.19 21.50
N PHE A 41 7.80 1.46 21.39
CA PHE A 41 6.87 1.90 20.35
C PHE A 41 7.48 1.74 18.97
N LYS A 42 8.73 2.15 18.76
CA LYS A 42 9.38 1.99 17.47
C LYS A 42 9.54 0.52 17.08
N GLU A 43 9.88 -0.35 18.04
CA GLU A 43 10.00 -1.79 17.80
C GLU A 43 8.64 -2.45 17.49
N SER A 44 7.56 -1.98 18.10
CA SER A 44 6.22 -2.56 17.94
C SER A 44 5.46 -2.03 16.71
N ILE A 45 5.59 -0.73 16.44
CA ILE A 45 4.87 0.02 15.40
C ILE A 45 5.69 0.17 14.12
N GLY A 46 7.01 -0.05 14.19
CA GLY A 46 7.94 0.13 13.06
C GLY A 46 8.35 1.58 12.83
N THR A 47 7.69 2.57 13.45
CA THR A 47 8.06 4.00 13.32
C THR A 47 8.13 4.72 14.66
N SER A 48 8.82 5.85 14.70
CA SER A 48 8.89 6.67 15.93
C SER A 48 7.55 7.32 16.26
N ILE A 49 7.28 7.57 17.54
CA ILE A 49 6.07 8.27 18.00
C ILE A 49 5.88 9.62 17.28
N LYS A 50 6.97 10.38 17.07
CA LYS A 50 6.93 11.65 16.34
C LYS A 50 6.47 11.48 14.88
N SER A 51 7.01 10.48 14.19
CA SER A 51 6.62 10.14 12.81
C SER A 51 5.16 9.67 12.76
N TYR A 52 4.75 8.84 13.72
CA TYR A 52 3.38 8.36 13.86
C TYR A 52 2.38 9.51 13.99
N ILE A 53 2.61 10.44 14.93
CA ILE A 53 1.78 11.64 15.14
C ILE A 53 1.71 12.49 13.85
N LEU A 54 2.84 12.71 13.18
CA LEU A 54 2.89 13.48 11.94
C LEU A 54 2.01 12.85 10.85
N LYS A 55 2.13 11.54 10.63
CA LYS A 55 1.34 10.81 9.62
C LYS A 55 -0.16 10.84 9.94
N LYS A 56 -0.54 10.58 11.20
CA LYS A 56 -1.93 10.66 11.65
C LYS A 56 -2.52 12.07 11.47
N ARG A 57 -1.78 13.12 11.82
CA ARG A 57 -2.20 14.52 11.58
C ARG A 57 -2.42 14.82 10.11
N LEU A 58 -1.52 14.36 9.23
CA LEU A 58 -1.68 14.53 7.78
C LEU A 58 -2.91 13.80 7.24
N GLN A 59 -3.19 12.59 7.73
CA GLN A 59 -4.38 11.83 7.36
C GLN A 59 -5.66 12.56 7.79
N TYR A 60 -5.79 12.96 9.06
CA TYR A 60 -6.98 13.67 9.52
C TYR A 60 -7.13 15.05 8.84
N ALA A 61 -6.03 15.71 8.51
CA ALA A 61 -6.06 16.92 7.69
C ALA A 61 -6.59 16.63 6.27
N ALA A 62 -6.19 15.51 5.65
CA ALA A 62 -6.71 15.09 4.35
C ALA A 62 -8.23 14.82 4.40
N GLU A 63 -8.70 14.12 5.44
CA GLU A 63 -10.13 13.90 5.67
C GLU A 63 -10.88 15.24 5.83
N SER A 64 -10.33 16.17 6.60
CA SER A 64 -10.90 17.51 6.77
C SER A 64 -10.90 18.33 5.48
N LEU A 65 -9.90 18.17 4.62
CA LEU A 65 -9.84 18.85 3.32
C LEU A 65 -10.98 18.41 2.40
N CYS A 66 -11.39 17.14 2.46
CA CYS A 66 -12.46 16.56 1.64
C CYS A 66 -13.86 16.78 2.22
N ASN A 67 -14.00 16.69 3.54
CA ASN A 67 -15.29 16.64 4.24
C ASN A 67 -15.77 18.00 4.77
N THR A 68 -14.93 19.04 4.70
CA THR A 68 -15.27 20.36 5.23
C THR A 68 -14.90 21.47 4.25
N ASN A 69 -15.53 22.64 4.45
CA ASN A 69 -15.19 23.88 3.74
C ASN A 69 -14.24 24.77 4.54
N LEU A 70 -13.57 24.24 5.57
CA LEU A 70 -12.61 25.01 6.37
C LEU A 70 -11.47 25.54 5.48
N ARG A 71 -10.91 26.71 5.80
CA ARG A 71 -9.76 27.22 5.03
C ARG A 71 -8.56 26.32 5.31
N ILE A 72 -7.67 26.16 4.32
CA ILE A 72 -6.47 25.31 4.45
C ILE A 72 -5.61 25.74 5.65
N ILE A 73 -5.52 27.05 5.90
CA ILE A 73 -4.84 27.60 7.08
C ILE A 73 -5.49 27.20 8.41
N ASP A 74 -6.83 27.12 8.48
CA ASP A 74 -7.52 26.73 9.71
C ASP A 74 -7.28 25.24 9.99
N ILE A 75 -7.31 24.39 8.95
CA ILE A 75 -6.94 22.96 9.03
C ILE A 75 -5.49 22.81 9.46
N ALA A 76 -4.58 23.62 8.91
CA ALA A 76 -3.17 23.60 9.29
C ALA A 76 -2.99 23.87 10.79
N TYR A 77 -3.65 24.90 11.33
CA TYR A 77 -3.59 25.21 12.76
C TYR A 77 -4.26 24.13 13.62
N GLN A 78 -5.39 23.59 13.19
CA GLN A 78 -6.10 22.50 13.89
C GLN A 78 -5.23 21.26 14.09
N TYR A 79 -4.37 20.94 13.12
CA TYR A 79 -3.44 19.80 13.19
C TYR A 79 -2.02 20.20 13.60
N GLY A 80 -1.88 21.33 14.29
CA GLY A 80 -0.65 21.71 15.00
C GLY A 80 0.49 22.22 14.12
N TYR A 81 0.20 22.71 12.91
CA TYR A 81 1.18 23.41 12.07
C TYR A 81 1.19 24.90 12.38
N SER A 82 2.38 25.52 12.38
CA SER A 82 2.55 26.93 12.69
C SER A 82 2.19 27.88 11.55
N SER A 83 2.06 27.36 10.32
CA SER A 83 1.64 28.14 9.15
C SER A 83 1.07 27.24 8.04
N GLN A 84 0.34 27.83 7.11
CA GLN A 84 -0.19 27.13 5.93
C GLN A 84 0.94 26.59 5.04
N GLU A 85 2.06 27.30 4.93
CA GLU A 85 3.22 26.90 4.13
C GLU A 85 3.96 25.71 4.75
N ALA A 86 4.05 25.65 6.08
CA ALA A 86 4.61 24.49 6.78
C ALA A 86 3.75 23.25 6.54
N PHE A 87 2.43 23.38 6.67
CA PHE A 87 1.48 22.31 6.38
C PHE A 87 1.54 21.87 4.92
N SER A 88 1.48 22.81 3.97
CA SER A 88 1.45 22.50 2.54
C SER A 88 2.71 21.78 2.09
N ARG A 89 3.89 22.16 2.61
CA ARG A 89 5.14 21.44 2.36
C ARG A 89 5.11 20.03 2.94
N ALA A 90 4.66 19.87 4.18
CA ALA A 90 4.57 18.54 4.80
C ALA A 90 3.60 17.63 4.05
N PHE A 91 2.43 18.15 3.69
CA PHE A 91 1.40 17.45 2.93
C PHE A 91 1.89 17.05 1.55
N SER A 92 2.49 17.96 0.79
CA SER A 92 3.03 17.66 -0.55
C SER A 92 4.22 16.69 -0.49
N THR A 93 5.05 16.79 0.55
CA THR A 93 6.17 15.85 0.77
C THR A 93 5.68 14.43 1.06
N PHE A 94 4.51 14.31 1.70
CA PHE A 94 3.93 13.03 2.09
C PHE A 94 3.02 12.46 1.01
N TYR A 95 2.10 13.23 0.46
CA TYR A 95 1.12 12.76 -0.52
C TYR A 95 1.49 13.03 -1.97
N GLY A 96 2.58 13.76 -2.25
CA GLY A 96 2.98 14.08 -3.62
C GLY A 96 2.10 15.12 -4.32
N ILE A 97 1.08 15.65 -3.64
CA ILE A 97 0.10 16.61 -4.17
C ILE A 97 -0.12 17.73 -3.14
N SER A 98 -0.48 18.94 -3.59
CA SER A 98 -0.78 20.03 -2.66
C SER A 98 -2.12 19.83 -1.94
N PRO A 99 -2.32 20.40 -0.73
CA PRO A 99 -3.62 20.37 -0.04
C PRO A 99 -4.78 20.92 -0.88
N TYR A 100 -4.51 21.96 -1.68
CA TYR A 100 -5.50 22.60 -2.53
C TYR A 100 -5.95 21.66 -3.65
N GLU A 101 -5.00 21.08 -4.40
CA GLU A 101 -5.32 20.15 -5.47
C GLU A 101 -5.99 18.88 -4.94
N TYR A 102 -5.54 18.39 -3.77
CA TYR A 102 -6.16 17.26 -3.12
C TYR A 102 -7.65 17.48 -2.83
N ARG A 103 -7.99 18.64 -2.26
CA ARG A 103 -9.39 19.04 -2.01
C ARG A 103 -10.23 19.03 -3.29
N GLN A 104 -9.66 19.46 -4.42
CA GLN A 104 -10.39 19.54 -5.68
C GLN A 104 -10.57 18.18 -6.35
N LYS A 105 -9.52 17.35 -6.36
CA LYS A 105 -9.51 16.09 -7.13
C LYS A 105 -9.97 14.87 -6.31
N ARG A 106 -9.93 14.93 -4.97
CA ARG A 106 -10.26 13.81 -4.06
C ARG A 106 -9.63 12.48 -4.47
N ARG A 107 -8.31 12.50 -4.70
CA ARG A 107 -7.57 11.30 -5.11
C ARG A 107 -7.45 10.30 -3.93
N PRO A 108 -7.25 9.00 -4.20
CA PRO A 108 -7.05 8.02 -3.14
C PRO A 108 -5.73 8.28 -2.41
N ILE A 109 -5.74 8.13 -1.08
CA ILE A 109 -4.57 8.20 -0.20
C ILE A 109 -4.46 6.94 0.64
N SER A 110 -3.25 6.51 0.96
CA SER A 110 -3.05 5.46 1.97
C SER A 110 -3.50 5.97 3.34
N ARG A 111 -4.22 5.13 4.08
CA ARG A 111 -4.64 5.40 5.45
C ARG A 111 -3.58 4.83 6.39
N TYR A 112 -3.04 5.69 7.24
CA TYR A 112 -2.04 5.26 8.19
C TYR A 112 -2.70 4.68 9.43
N TYR A 113 -2.87 3.36 9.40
CA TYR A 113 -3.43 2.61 10.52
C TYR A 113 -2.35 1.87 11.30
N SER A 114 -2.54 1.77 12.61
CA SER A 114 -1.72 0.92 13.46
C SER A 114 -2.54 -0.31 13.82
N LYS A 115 -1.96 -1.51 13.69
CA LYS A 115 -2.56 -2.78 14.14
C LYS A 115 -2.99 -2.80 15.63
N TYR A 116 -2.65 -1.75 16.36
CA TYR A 116 -2.98 -1.54 17.76
C TYR A 116 -4.19 -0.60 17.98
N VAL A 117 -4.79 -0.07 16.91
CA VAL A 117 -6.05 0.71 16.93
C VAL A 117 -7.23 -0.26 16.73
N GLY A 118 -7.85 -0.76 17.81
CA GLY A 118 -9.00 -1.71 17.77
C GLY A 118 -8.63 -3.10 17.22
N THR A 119 -9.22 -4.22 17.61
CA THR A 119 -10.64 -4.43 17.92
C THR A 119 -10.84 -5.20 19.21
N ASN A 120 -11.93 -4.85 19.89
CA ASN A 120 -12.68 -5.81 20.70
C ASN A 120 -13.27 -6.86 19.73
N PRO A 121 -13.39 -8.16 20.06
CA PRO A 121 -13.85 -9.19 19.13
C PRO A 121 -15.20 -8.88 18.43
N ASP A 122 -16.09 -8.13 19.08
CA ASP A 122 -17.38 -7.69 18.53
C ASP A 122 -17.27 -6.60 17.45
N GLU A 123 -16.19 -5.81 17.43
CA GLU A 123 -15.92 -4.80 16.39
C GLU A 123 -15.43 -5.45 15.10
N GLY A 124 -14.60 -6.50 15.19
CA GLY A 124 -14.09 -7.22 14.01
C GLY A 124 -15.19 -7.90 13.18
N MET A 125 -16.29 -8.37 13.81
CA MET A 125 -17.45 -8.88 13.06
C MET A 125 -18.24 -7.75 12.36
N LYS A 126 -18.37 -6.58 13.00
CA LYS A 126 -19.03 -5.41 12.39
C LYS A 126 -18.23 -4.85 11.22
N GLU A 127 -16.91 -4.71 11.38
CA GLU A 127 -16.00 -4.25 10.33
C GLU A 127 -16.03 -5.19 9.12
N LYS A 128 -15.99 -6.51 9.35
CA LYS A 128 -16.11 -7.49 8.26
C LYS A 128 -17.45 -7.39 7.51
N MET A 129 -18.57 -7.21 8.22
CA MET A 129 -19.88 -6.96 7.61
C MET A 129 -19.90 -5.65 6.80
N ILE A 130 -19.24 -4.60 7.29
CA ILE A 130 -19.12 -3.31 6.58
C ILE A 130 -18.31 -3.50 5.29
N THR A 131 -17.15 -4.16 5.33
CA THR A 131 -16.34 -4.43 4.13
C THR A 131 -17.12 -5.24 3.09
N THR A 132 -17.83 -6.29 3.50
CA THR A 132 -18.68 -7.11 2.62
C THR A 132 -19.78 -6.28 1.95
N TYR A 133 -20.43 -5.37 2.68
CA TYR A 133 -21.44 -4.45 2.15
C TYR A 133 -20.84 -3.42 1.17
N VAL A 134 -19.65 -2.90 1.47
CA VAL A 134 -18.96 -1.93 0.61
C VAL A 134 -18.63 -2.53 -0.76
N ILE A 135 -18.15 -3.78 -0.82
CA ILE A 135 -17.88 -4.46 -2.11
C ILE A 135 -19.15 -4.55 -2.95
N ASP A 136 -20.26 -4.99 -2.35
CA ASP A 136 -21.52 -5.14 -3.09
C ASP A 136 -22.01 -3.81 -3.66
N LYS A 137 -21.97 -2.77 -2.82
CA LYS A 137 -22.37 -1.43 -3.20
C LYS A 137 -21.49 -0.86 -4.31
N LEU A 138 -20.17 -1.01 -4.23
CA LEU A 138 -19.26 -0.56 -5.28
C LEU A 138 -19.53 -1.26 -6.60
N GLN A 139 -19.75 -2.58 -6.59
CA GLN A 139 -20.09 -3.31 -7.81
C GLN A 139 -21.42 -2.83 -8.39
N GLU A 140 -22.44 -2.60 -7.56
CA GLU A 140 -23.73 -2.05 -7.99
C GLU A 140 -23.59 -0.64 -8.58
N ASP A 141 -22.83 0.24 -7.93
CA ASP A 141 -22.57 1.59 -8.42
C ASP A 141 -21.81 1.57 -9.77
N VAL A 142 -20.89 0.62 -9.95
CA VAL A 142 -20.16 0.43 -11.21
C VAL A 142 -21.10 -0.08 -12.30
N GLU A 143 -21.86 -1.13 -12.05
CA GLU A 143 -22.82 -1.70 -13.01
C GLU A 143 -23.91 -0.70 -13.41
N ALA A 144 -24.32 0.18 -12.49
CA ALA A 144 -25.31 1.22 -12.76
C ALA A 144 -24.77 2.37 -13.62
N LYS A 145 -23.48 2.68 -13.50
CA LYS A 145 -22.85 3.85 -14.15
C LYS A 145 -22.14 3.52 -15.47
N TYR A 146 -21.55 2.34 -15.58
CA TYR A 146 -20.64 1.99 -16.68
C TYR A 146 -21.18 0.88 -17.59
N SER A 147 -20.56 0.71 -18.75
CA SER A 147 -21.01 -0.14 -19.85
C SER A 147 -20.99 -1.64 -19.54
N SER A 148 -21.58 -2.43 -20.45
CA SER A 148 -22.04 -3.81 -20.26
C SER A 148 -20.97 -4.88 -20.05
N LYS A 149 -19.71 -4.68 -20.44
CA LYS A 149 -18.67 -5.72 -20.30
C LYS A 149 -17.54 -5.30 -19.36
N VAL A 150 -17.63 -5.73 -18.11
CA VAL A 150 -16.73 -5.35 -17.01
C VAL A 150 -15.71 -6.44 -16.70
N LEU A 151 -14.43 -6.05 -16.58
CA LEU A 151 -13.35 -6.89 -16.08
C LEU A 151 -12.88 -6.40 -14.70
N HIS A 152 -12.91 -7.28 -13.71
CA HIS A 152 -12.33 -7.07 -12.38
C HIS A 152 -10.93 -7.70 -12.33
N ILE A 153 -9.92 -6.88 -12.05
CA ILE A 153 -8.54 -7.33 -11.84
C ILE A 153 -8.24 -7.23 -10.35
N LEU A 154 -8.03 -8.36 -9.69
CA LEU A 154 -7.74 -8.44 -8.27
C LEU A 154 -6.24 -8.69 -8.07
N ASN A 155 -5.61 -7.99 -7.12
CA ASN A 155 -4.21 -8.21 -6.82
C ASN A 155 -4.00 -9.54 -6.07
N GLY A 156 -3.43 -10.53 -6.75
CA GLY A 156 -3.16 -11.86 -6.21
C GLY A 156 -4.36 -12.81 -6.14
N GLY A 157 -4.05 -14.11 -6.00
CA GLY A 157 -5.05 -15.18 -5.92
C GLY A 157 -5.90 -15.14 -4.64
N CYS A 158 -5.33 -14.72 -3.51
CA CYS A 158 -6.04 -14.68 -2.23
C CYS A 158 -7.26 -13.76 -2.25
N MET A 159 -7.18 -12.61 -2.95
CA MET A 159 -8.31 -11.69 -3.06
C MET A 159 -9.41 -12.27 -3.98
N LEU A 160 -9.03 -12.93 -5.06
CA LEU A 160 -9.97 -13.64 -5.94
C LEU A 160 -10.69 -14.77 -5.18
N GLU A 161 -9.97 -15.59 -4.43
CA GLU A 161 -10.54 -16.65 -3.59
C GLU A 161 -11.50 -16.08 -2.54
N ARG A 162 -11.16 -14.92 -1.95
CA ARG A 162 -12.06 -14.21 -1.02
C ARG A 162 -13.36 -13.83 -1.71
N PHE A 163 -13.29 -13.22 -2.89
CA PHE A 163 -14.48 -12.83 -3.65
C PHE A 163 -15.36 -14.04 -3.98
N GLN A 164 -14.76 -15.15 -4.39
CA GLN A 164 -15.48 -16.40 -4.66
C GLN A 164 -16.16 -16.95 -3.41
N ARG A 165 -15.42 -17.08 -2.31
CA ARG A 165 -15.92 -17.62 -1.04
C ARG A 165 -17.04 -16.76 -0.44
N GLU A 166 -16.95 -15.45 -0.60
CA GLU A 166 -17.92 -14.48 -0.05
C GLU A 166 -19.06 -14.16 -1.02
N GLY A 167 -19.16 -14.85 -2.16
CA GLY A 167 -20.25 -14.69 -3.12
C GLY A 167 -20.26 -13.33 -3.83
N LYS A 168 -19.09 -12.73 -4.04
CA LYS A 168 -18.91 -11.38 -4.62
C LYS A 168 -18.75 -11.37 -6.14
N MET A 169 -18.82 -12.54 -6.77
CA MET A 169 -18.68 -12.70 -8.22
C MET A 169 -20.04 -12.45 -8.88
N ARG A 170 -20.17 -11.34 -9.61
CA ARG A 170 -21.41 -10.94 -10.30
C ARG A 170 -21.52 -11.66 -11.65
N GLU A 171 -22.75 -12.04 -11.99
CA GLU A 171 -23.05 -12.66 -13.29
C GLU A 171 -22.80 -11.66 -14.43
N GLY A 172 -22.19 -12.12 -15.53
CA GLY A 172 -21.85 -11.26 -16.67
C GLY A 172 -20.54 -10.48 -16.54
N CYS A 173 -19.91 -10.47 -15.37
CA CYS A 173 -18.59 -9.87 -15.16
C CYS A 173 -17.46 -10.90 -15.28
N THR A 174 -16.29 -10.47 -15.73
CA THR A 174 -15.06 -11.29 -15.75
C THR A 174 -14.19 -10.92 -14.56
N TYR A 175 -13.59 -11.91 -13.91
CA TYR A 175 -12.69 -11.71 -12.77
C TYR A 175 -11.37 -12.45 -13.02
N ILE A 176 -10.26 -11.74 -12.87
CA ILE A 176 -8.91 -12.30 -13.00
C ILE A 176 -8.06 -11.93 -11.80
N SER A 177 -7.05 -12.76 -11.51
CA SER A 177 -6.02 -12.45 -10.51
C SER A 177 -4.73 -12.00 -11.20
N PHE A 178 -4.15 -10.91 -10.71
CA PHE A 178 -2.83 -10.45 -11.11
C PHE A 178 -1.79 -11.03 -10.16
N ASN A 179 -1.12 -12.11 -10.58
CA ASN A 179 -0.23 -12.91 -9.72
C ASN A 179 1.26 -12.68 -10.01
N GLU A 180 1.64 -11.47 -10.39
CA GLU A 180 3.04 -11.11 -10.63
C GLU A 180 3.64 -10.41 -9.40
N ALA A 181 4.93 -10.64 -9.16
CA ALA A 181 5.66 -10.06 -8.03
C ALA A 181 6.63 -8.98 -8.51
N MET A 182 6.09 -7.86 -9.01
CA MET A 182 6.87 -6.79 -9.64
C MET A 182 7.85 -6.07 -8.72
N CYS A 183 7.71 -6.26 -7.41
CA CYS A 183 8.69 -5.73 -6.46
C CYS A 183 10.05 -6.42 -6.56
N TRP A 184 10.15 -7.64 -7.09
CA TRP A 184 11.39 -8.41 -7.07
C TRP A 184 12.05 -8.57 -8.45
N GLY A 185 13.37 -8.39 -8.49
CA GLY A 185 14.21 -8.58 -9.67
C GLY A 185 13.95 -7.59 -10.81
N GLU A 186 14.41 -7.95 -12.01
CA GLU A 186 14.38 -7.09 -13.20
C GLU A 186 13.10 -7.30 -14.01
N ALA A 187 12.63 -6.24 -14.65
CA ALA A 187 11.53 -6.25 -15.61
C ALA A 187 12.00 -5.63 -16.94
N ASP A 188 11.09 -5.54 -17.92
CA ASP A 188 11.39 -5.00 -19.25
C ASP A 188 10.45 -3.85 -19.60
N GLU A 189 10.88 -2.93 -20.48
CA GLU A 189 10.10 -1.76 -20.86
C GLU A 189 8.82 -2.10 -21.64
N VAL A 190 8.79 -3.26 -22.31
CA VAL A 190 7.60 -3.77 -23.01
C VAL A 190 6.97 -4.87 -22.16
N ILE A 191 5.88 -4.50 -21.48
CA ILE A 191 5.21 -5.37 -20.50
C ILE A 191 4.62 -6.59 -21.20
N PHE A 192 4.85 -7.78 -20.63
CA PHE A 192 4.49 -9.10 -21.17
C PHE A 192 5.12 -9.48 -22.52
N SER A 193 6.19 -8.80 -22.96
CA SER A 193 7.02 -9.26 -24.08
C SER A 193 7.79 -10.55 -23.75
N GLU A 194 8.40 -11.19 -24.75
CA GLU A 194 9.28 -12.34 -24.51
C GLU A 194 10.48 -11.98 -23.61
N ALA A 195 11.04 -10.77 -23.78
CA ALA A 195 12.10 -10.25 -22.93
C ALA A 195 11.62 -10.04 -21.48
N PHE A 196 10.44 -9.46 -21.31
CA PHE A 196 9.79 -9.34 -20.00
C PHE A 196 9.68 -10.71 -19.33
N ILE A 197 9.02 -11.68 -19.97
CA ILE A 197 8.78 -13.02 -19.42
C ILE A 197 10.12 -13.68 -19.03
N LYS A 198 11.13 -13.61 -19.90
CA LYS A 198 12.46 -14.16 -19.63
C LYS A 198 13.11 -13.54 -18.39
N ASN A 199 13.02 -12.22 -18.24
CA ASN A 199 13.57 -11.50 -17.08
C ASN A 199 12.81 -11.85 -15.79
N ARG A 200 11.48 -11.99 -15.86
CA ARG A 200 10.64 -12.37 -14.72
C ARG A 200 10.91 -13.81 -14.25
N VAL A 201 10.94 -14.78 -15.17
CA VAL A 201 11.27 -16.19 -14.87
C VAL A 201 12.63 -16.30 -14.16
N ARG A 202 13.64 -15.57 -14.65
CA ARG A 202 14.96 -15.51 -14.00
C ARG A 202 14.89 -14.90 -12.60
N SER A 203 14.19 -13.78 -12.46
CA SER A 203 14.10 -13.03 -11.21
C SER A 203 13.40 -13.82 -10.10
N LEU A 204 12.35 -14.57 -10.47
CA LEU A 204 11.55 -15.38 -9.54
C LEU A 204 12.13 -16.79 -9.32
N LYS A 205 13.27 -17.12 -9.95
CA LYS A 205 13.94 -18.43 -9.86
C LYS A 205 13.01 -19.63 -10.20
N GLY A 206 12.08 -19.43 -11.13
CA GLY A 206 11.11 -20.43 -11.56
C GLY A 206 11.37 -20.98 -12.97
N THR A 207 10.46 -21.81 -13.48
CA THR A 207 10.42 -22.24 -14.89
C THR A 207 9.47 -21.36 -15.71
N LYS A 208 9.65 -21.37 -17.03
CA LYS A 208 8.72 -20.70 -17.96
C LYS A 208 7.29 -21.24 -17.83
N GLU A 209 7.14 -22.55 -17.70
CA GLU A 209 5.84 -23.22 -17.54
C GLU A 209 5.13 -22.78 -16.24
N GLN A 210 5.86 -22.76 -15.12
CA GLN A 210 5.31 -22.26 -13.84
C GLN A 210 4.86 -20.80 -13.96
N TYR A 211 5.64 -19.98 -14.66
CA TYR A 211 5.31 -18.57 -14.87
C TYR A 211 4.08 -18.40 -15.76
N GLU A 212 3.98 -19.17 -16.84
CA GLU A 212 2.80 -19.20 -17.70
C GLU A 212 1.55 -19.59 -16.91
N ASP A 213 1.65 -20.63 -16.06
CA ASP A 213 0.54 -21.12 -15.26
C ASP A 213 0.06 -20.14 -14.19
N ILE A 214 0.99 -19.53 -13.46
CA ILE A 214 0.68 -18.66 -12.33
C ILE A 214 0.29 -17.26 -12.79
N VAL A 215 0.97 -16.73 -13.82
CA VAL A 215 0.86 -15.32 -14.22
C VAL A 215 0.07 -15.15 -15.51
N LEU A 216 0.45 -15.83 -16.60
CA LEU A 216 -0.11 -15.52 -17.92
C LEU A 216 -1.50 -16.14 -18.15
N LYS A 217 -1.73 -17.37 -17.70
CA LYS A 217 -3.04 -18.05 -17.85
C LYS A 217 -4.17 -17.29 -17.15
N PRO A 218 -4.04 -16.83 -15.89
CA PRO A 218 -5.09 -16.02 -15.26
C PRO A 218 -5.38 -14.70 -15.99
N LEU A 219 -4.39 -14.12 -16.67
CA LEU A 219 -4.54 -12.87 -17.43
C LEU A 219 -5.05 -13.09 -18.86
N GLU A 220 -5.29 -14.32 -19.30
CA GLU A 220 -5.75 -14.63 -20.65
C GLU A 220 -6.98 -13.82 -21.11
N PRO A 221 -8.02 -13.59 -20.28
CA PRO A 221 -9.14 -12.74 -20.68
C PRO A 221 -8.71 -11.31 -21.04
N LEU A 222 -7.79 -10.71 -20.27
CA LEU A 222 -7.27 -9.36 -20.52
C LEU A 222 -6.55 -9.27 -21.88
N PHE A 223 -5.92 -10.35 -22.34
CA PHE A 223 -5.19 -10.37 -23.60
C PHE A 223 -6.07 -10.66 -24.82
N LYS A 224 -7.16 -11.43 -24.64
CA LYS A 224 -7.96 -11.97 -25.74
C LYS A 224 -9.28 -11.26 -25.95
N GLU A 225 -9.78 -10.58 -24.93
CA GLU A 225 -11.10 -9.98 -24.94
C GLU A 225 -11.03 -8.46 -24.89
N LYS A 226 -12.08 -7.81 -25.39
CA LYS A 226 -12.31 -6.39 -25.17
C LYS A 226 -13.28 -6.22 -24.00
N PHE A 227 -13.02 -5.21 -23.18
CA PHE A 227 -13.85 -4.81 -22.04
C PHE A 227 -14.14 -3.33 -22.15
N ASP A 228 -15.37 -2.94 -21.81
CA ASP A 228 -15.77 -1.52 -21.81
C ASP A 228 -15.27 -0.82 -20.53
N THR A 229 -15.17 -1.59 -19.44
CA THR A 229 -14.76 -1.10 -18.12
C THR A 229 -13.80 -2.08 -17.46
N ILE A 230 -12.73 -1.58 -16.85
CA ILE A 230 -11.81 -2.34 -16.01
C ILE A 230 -11.85 -1.78 -14.59
N VAL A 231 -12.07 -2.66 -13.61
CA VAL A 231 -12.06 -2.35 -12.18
C VAL A 231 -10.86 -3.01 -11.51
N LEU A 232 -9.96 -2.20 -10.98
CA LEU A 232 -8.78 -2.62 -10.25
C LEU A 232 -9.10 -2.73 -8.76
N TRP A 233 -8.89 -3.89 -8.16
CA TRP A 233 -8.98 -4.11 -6.71
C TRP A 233 -7.57 -4.28 -6.14
N PHE A 234 -6.99 -3.17 -5.69
CA PHE A 234 -5.58 -3.11 -5.27
C PHE A 234 -5.43 -2.44 -3.91
N GLY A 235 -4.51 -2.97 -3.11
CA GLY A 235 -4.15 -2.48 -1.78
C GLY A 235 -3.36 -1.17 -1.80
N ASP A 236 -3.25 -0.53 -0.65
CA ASP A 236 -2.46 0.70 -0.46
C ASP A 236 -0.99 0.46 -0.09
N ASP A 237 -0.55 -0.80 0.04
CA ASP A 237 0.84 -1.17 0.27
C ASP A 237 1.72 -1.07 -0.99
N MET A 238 3.04 -1.15 -0.78
CA MET A 238 4.02 -1.02 -1.85
C MET A 238 3.86 -2.06 -2.95
N PHE A 239 3.65 -3.33 -2.59
CA PHE A 239 3.53 -4.42 -3.54
C PHE A 239 2.33 -4.24 -4.46
N CYS A 240 1.17 -3.97 -3.87
CA CYS A 240 -0.06 -3.67 -4.59
C CYS A 240 0.12 -2.48 -5.54
N GLN A 241 0.71 -1.39 -5.07
CA GLN A 241 0.87 -0.18 -5.89
C GLN A 241 1.84 -0.36 -7.07
N ILE A 242 2.92 -1.15 -6.91
CA ILE A 242 3.85 -1.45 -8.02
C ILE A 242 3.20 -2.41 -9.04
N ASN A 243 2.39 -3.35 -8.59
CA ASN A 243 1.61 -4.21 -9.49
C ASN A 243 0.55 -3.40 -10.25
N MET A 244 -0.16 -2.50 -9.57
CA MET A 244 -1.13 -1.59 -10.19
C MET A 244 -0.47 -0.75 -11.29
N LEU A 245 0.71 -0.15 -11.01
CA LEU A 245 1.51 0.60 -12.00
C LEU A 245 1.82 -0.24 -13.25
N THR A 246 2.07 -1.54 -13.07
CA THR A 246 2.35 -2.45 -14.17
C THR A 246 1.09 -2.73 -14.99
N VAL A 247 -0.06 -2.94 -14.34
CA VAL A 247 -1.35 -3.11 -15.03
C VAL A 247 -1.71 -1.87 -15.84
N ILE A 248 -1.69 -0.68 -15.23
CA ILE A 248 -2.05 0.55 -15.94
C ILE A 248 -1.04 0.92 -17.03
N GLY A 249 0.25 0.64 -16.82
CA GLY A 249 1.26 0.76 -17.88
C GLY A 249 0.98 -0.17 -19.05
N PHE A 250 0.55 -1.40 -18.79
CA PHE A 250 0.17 -2.36 -19.84
C PHE A 250 -1.11 -1.93 -20.57
N LEU A 251 -2.10 -1.42 -19.85
CA LEU A 251 -3.34 -0.91 -20.45
C LEU A 251 -3.07 0.27 -21.40
N GLU A 252 -2.20 1.20 -21.01
CA GLU A 252 -1.76 2.27 -21.92
C GLU A 252 -0.97 1.69 -23.11
N GLN A 253 -0.08 0.71 -22.88
CA GLN A 253 0.70 0.05 -23.92
C GLN A 253 -0.19 -0.57 -25.02
N ILE A 254 -1.32 -1.16 -24.65
CA ILE A 254 -2.28 -1.74 -25.61
C ILE A 254 -3.34 -0.75 -26.09
N SER A 255 -3.20 0.53 -25.75
CA SER A 255 -4.16 1.60 -26.10
C SER A 255 -5.59 1.29 -25.64
N TYR A 256 -5.74 0.83 -24.40
CA TYR A 256 -7.06 0.67 -23.78
C TYR A 256 -7.78 2.03 -23.72
N THR A 257 -9.06 2.04 -24.10
CA THR A 257 -9.88 3.27 -24.23
C THR A 257 -11.16 3.24 -23.41
N GLY A 258 -11.40 2.16 -22.66
CA GLY A 258 -12.56 2.04 -21.78
C GLY A 258 -12.33 2.72 -20.43
N ASP A 259 -13.35 2.63 -19.58
CA ASP A 259 -13.33 3.23 -18.24
C ASP A 259 -12.41 2.42 -17.31
N LEU A 260 -11.57 3.12 -16.53
CA LEU A 260 -10.65 2.50 -15.59
C LEU A 260 -10.92 3.00 -14.17
N LEU A 261 -11.25 2.07 -13.29
CA LEU A 261 -11.62 2.36 -11.91
C LEU A 261 -10.66 1.68 -10.93
N LEU A 262 -10.38 2.34 -9.83
CA LEU A 262 -9.65 1.80 -8.69
C LEU A 262 -10.57 1.68 -7.49
N CYS A 263 -10.80 0.47 -7.03
CA CYS A 263 -11.36 0.15 -5.73
C CYS A 263 -10.20 -0.17 -4.78
N MET A 264 -9.97 0.69 -3.80
CA MET A 264 -8.80 0.58 -2.93
C MET A 264 -9.09 -0.33 -1.74
N ALA A 265 -8.29 -1.37 -1.58
CA ALA A 265 -8.23 -2.16 -0.36
C ALA A 265 -7.23 -1.49 0.62
N CYS A 266 -7.59 -1.42 1.89
CA CYS A 266 -6.66 -1.05 2.96
C CYS A 266 -6.23 -2.33 3.66
N GLU A 267 -5.08 -2.85 3.24
CA GLU A 267 -4.60 -4.19 3.64
C GLU A 267 -4.35 -4.27 5.14
N SER A 268 -3.91 -3.18 5.75
CA SER A 268 -3.71 -3.10 7.22
C SER A 268 -5.01 -3.19 8.02
N MET A 269 -6.15 -2.96 7.38
CA MET A 269 -7.48 -2.92 8.00
C MET A 269 -8.40 -4.05 7.57
N ASP A 270 -8.02 -4.83 6.56
CA ASP A 270 -8.93 -5.75 5.89
C ASP A 270 -10.25 -5.05 5.42
N GLU A 271 -10.13 -3.77 5.05
CA GLU A 271 -11.22 -2.90 4.63
C GLU A 271 -11.10 -2.52 3.16
N ILE A 272 -12.22 -2.15 2.55
CA ILE A 272 -12.26 -1.54 1.21
C ILE A 272 -12.85 -0.15 1.34
N LEU A 273 -12.25 0.83 0.67
CA LEU A 273 -12.78 2.19 0.67
C LEU A 273 -14.15 2.22 -0.01
N PRO A 274 -15.10 3.02 0.49
CA PRO A 274 -16.48 3.05 -0.02
C PRO A 274 -16.63 3.79 -1.35
N GLU A 275 -15.53 4.14 -2.02
CA GLU A 275 -15.49 4.94 -3.24
C GLU A 275 -14.62 4.26 -4.30
N ALA A 276 -15.09 4.22 -5.54
CA ALA A 276 -14.30 3.85 -6.71
C ALA A 276 -13.72 5.11 -7.36
N TYR A 277 -12.44 5.11 -7.66
CA TYR A 277 -11.71 6.26 -8.20
C TYR A 277 -11.43 6.08 -9.69
N GLU A 278 -11.85 7.03 -10.51
CA GLU A 278 -11.49 7.06 -11.94
C GLU A 278 -9.99 7.32 -12.11
N LEU A 279 -9.34 6.51 -12.95
CA LEU A 279 -7.92 6.59 -13.26
C LEU A 279 -7.71 7.05 -14.70
N GLU A 280 -6.71 7.90 -14.89
CA GLU A 280 -6.23 8.33 -16.19
C GLU A 280 -5.03 7.48 -16.61
N LEU A 281 -5.05 6.96 -17.84
CA LEU A 281 -3.95 6.15 -18.37
C LEU A 281 -2.75 6.95 -18.85
N GLU A 282 -2.94 8.22 -19.23
CA GLU A 282 -1.90 9.05 -19.85
C GLU A 282 -0.62 9.10 -19.00
N GLY A 283 0.49 8.67 -19.60
CA GLY A 283 1.83 8.64 -19.00
C GLY A 283 2.08 7.47 -18.04
N SER A 284 1.16 6.51 -17.93
CA SER A 284 1.29 5.33 -17.06
C SER A 284 2.48 4.44 -17.42
N LEU A 285 2.70 4.21 -18.71
CA LEU A 285 3.81 3.43 -19.24
C LEU A 285 5.15 4.15 -19.03
N GLU A 286 5.19 5.48 -19.11
CA GLU A 286 6.38 6.26 -18.75
C GLU A 286 6.70 6.14 -17.26
N ARG A 287 5.69 6.30 -16.39
CA ARG A 287 5.84 6.08 -14.94
C ARG A 287 6.34 4.68 -14.65
N TYR A 288 5.76 3.66 -15.30
CA TYR A 288 6.21 2.27 -15.18
C TYR A 288 7.69 2.12 -15.53
N ARG A 289 8.13 2.63 -16.70
CA ARG A 289 9.54 2.54 -17.12
C ARG A 289 10.48 3.23 -16.15
N ASP A 290 10.12 4.42 -15.69
CA ASP A 290 10.94 5.18 -14.76
C ASP A 290 11.04 4.50 -13.39
N ILE A 291 9.94 3.97 -12.88
CA ILE A 291 9.89 3.34 -11.55
C ILE A 291 10.44 1.92 -11.58
N VAL A 292 9.85 1.05 -12.39
CA VAL A 292 10.11 -0.40 -12.34
C VAL A 292 11.40 -0.75 -13.09
N CYS A 293 11.60 -0.20 -14.29
CA CYS A 293 12.77 -0.56 -15.10
C CYS A 293 14.01 0.25 -14.69
N LYS A 294 13.87 1.56 -14.49
CA LYS A 294 15.00 2.46 -14.20
C LYS A 294 15.22 2.73 -12.71
N ARG A 295 14.32 2.27 -11.84
CA ARG A 295 14.39 2.47 -10.38
C ARG A 295 14.66 3.92 -9.99
N LYS A 296 13.89 4.85 -10.55
CA LYS A 296 13.92 6.26 -10.18
C LYS A 296 12.53 6.84 -10.00
N MET A 297 12.46 7.96 -9.30
CA MET A 297 11.22 8.74 -9.20
C MET A 297 10.88 9.32 -10.58
N PRO A 298 9.63 9.21 -11.07
CA PRO A 298 9.25 9.78 -12.34
C PRO A 298 9.13 11.31 -12.24
N ALA A 299 9.28 11.99 -13.37
CA ALA A 299 8.99 13.42 -13.46
C ALA A 299 7.47 13.71 -13.48
N LEU A 300 6.68 12.76 -14.01
CA LEU A 300 5.23 12.84 -14.02
C LEU A 300 4.63 12.67 -12.61
N GLU A 301 3.55 13.39 -12.34
CA GLU A 301 2.81 13.30 -11.08
C GLU A 301 2.31 11.86 -10.85
N LEU A 302 2.42 11.40 -9.60
CA LEU A 302 1.90 10.11 -9.15
C LEU A 302 0.60 10.29 -8.36
N LEU A 303 -0.24 9.27 -8.36
CA LEU A 303 -1.36 9.22 -7.44
C LEU A 303 -0.86 9.31 -5.99
N PRO A 304 -1.58 10.02 -5.09
CA PRO A 304 -1.13 10.19 -3.71
C PRO A 304 -0.91 8.89 -2.94
N VAL A 305 -1.77 7.89 -3.14
CA VAL A 305 -1.59 6.54 -2.59
C VAL A 305 -0.31 5.87 -3.09
N THR A 306 0.06 6.08 -4.35
CA THR A 306 1.25 5.48 -4.99
C THR A 306 2.54 6.20 -4.62
N TYR A 307 2.49 7.49 -4.32
CA TYR A 307 3.68 8.34 -4.16
C TYR A 307 4.64 7.86 -3.05
N GLN A 308 4.14 7.51 -1.87
CA GLN A 308 4.98 6.95 -0.79
C GLN A 308 5.42 5.52 -1.09
N MET A 309 4.56 4.74 -1.74
CA MET A 309 4.88 3.37 -2.11
C MET A 309 6.03 3.29 -3.10
N VAL A 310 6.12 4.23 -4.03
CA VAL A 310 7.28 4.32 -4.93
C VAL A 310 8.56 4.66 -4.16
N LYS A 311 8.51 5.57 -3.18
CA LYS A 311 9.69 5.85 -2.33
C LYS A 311 10.15 4.59 -1.59
N LEU A 312 9.22 3.87 -0.97
CA LEU A 312 9.53 2.58 -0.34
C LEU A 312 10.12 1.60 -1.35
N TYR A 313 9.55 1.48 -2.54
CA TYR A 313 10.03 0.56 -3.58
C TYR A 313 11.46 0.87 -4.05
N LEU A 314 11.82 2.15 -4.15
CA LEU A 314 13.15 2.55 -4.54
C LEU A 314 14.20 2.23 -3.46
N GLU A 315 13.81 2.34 -2.18
CA GLU A 315 14.71 2.28 -1.03
C GLU A 315 14.73 0.93 -0.29
N TYR A 316 13.72 0.07 -0.42
CA TYR A 316 13.54 -1.07 0.50
C TYR A 316 14.68 -2.10 0.48
N ARG A 317 15.40 -2.21 -0.66
CA ARG A 317 16.56 -3.10 -0.83
C ARG A 317 17.89 -2.47 -0.42
N ASP A 318 17.92 -1.18 -0.09
CA ASP A 318 19.12 -0.51 0.41
C ASP A 318 19.55 -1.14 1.74
N GLU A 319 20.84 -1.26 2.00
CA GLU A 319 21.38 -1.80 3.25
C GLU A 319 21.01 -0.95 4.47
N THR A 320 20.72 0.33 4.24
CA THR A 320 20.25 1.30 5.24
C THR A 320 18.72 1.33 5.41
N SER A 321 17.98 0.56 4.60
CA SER A 321 16.52 0.50 4.70
C SER A 321 16.06 0.02 6.08
N GLU A 322 14.81 0.31 6.44
CA GLU A 322 14.26 -0.12 7.75
C GLU A 322 14.21 -1.65 7.86
N ILE A 323 13.87 -2.33 6.76
CA ILE A 323 13.88 -3.80 6.68
C ILE A 323 15.31 -4.33 6.86
N SER A 324 16.27 -3.82 6.08
CA SER A 324 17.66 -4.28 6.14
C SER A 324 18.27 -4.08 7.52
N ARG A 325 18.07 -2.91 8.14
CA ARG A 325 18.54 -2.64 9.51
C ARG A 325 17.89 -3.57 10.53
N TYR A 326 16.61 -3.89 10.37
CA TYR A 326 15.93 -4.82 11.26
C TYR A 326 16.47 -6.24 11.13
N ILE A 327 16.67 -6.72 9.90
CA ILE A 327 17.27 -8.03 9.63
C ILE A 327 18.69 -8.09 10.20
N ILE A 328 19.52 -7.08 9.96
CA ILE A 328 20.91 -7.03 10.46
C ILE A 328 20.95 -7.04 12.00
N LYS A 329 20.09 -6.26 12.67
CA LYS A 329 19.99 -6.26 14.14
C LYS A 329 19.59 -7.64 14.69
N ASN A 330 18.83 -8.42 13.93
CA ASN A 330 18.29 -9.72 14.32
C ASN A 330 18.87 -10.88 13.49
N ILE A 331 20.08 -10.72 12.95
CA ILE A 331 20.62 -11.59 11.89
C ILE A 331 20.77 -13.07 12.32
N ASN A 332 20.96 -13.28 13.63
CA ASN A 332 21.14 -14.59 14.27
C ASN A 332 19.83 -15.24 14.72
N LYS A 333 18.66 -14.57 14.60
CA LYS A 333 17.37 -15.19 14.92
C LYS A 333 17.06 -16.34 13.96
N ASP A 334 16.20 -17.27 14.39
CA ASP A 334 15.66 -18.27 13.48
C ASP A 334 14.91 -17.60 12.30
N THR A 335 15.03 -18.18 11.10
CA THR A 335 14.42 -17.60 9.89
C THR A 335 12.90 -17.50 10.02
N LYS A 336 12.22 -18.53 10.55
CA LYS A 336 10.75 -18.53 10.64
C LYS A 336 10.25 -17.50 11.65
N GLU A 337 10.97 -17.34 12.76
CA GLU A 337 10.67 -16.29 13.74
C GLU A 337 10.84 -14.91 13.11
N LEU A 338 11.97 -14.66 12.44
CA LEU A 338 12.25 -13.38 11.80
C LEU A 338 11.24 -13.05 10.69
N LEU A 339 10.84 -14.03 9.87
CA LEU A 339 9.81 -13.85 8.85
C LEU A 339 8.48 -13.37 9.44
N ARG A 340 8.02 -14.02 10.52
CA ARG A 340 6.77 -13.64 11.20
C ARG A 340 6.84 -12.19 11.69
N GLU A 341 7.98 -11.78 12.25
CA GLU A 341 8.19 -10.41 12.70
C GLU A 341 8.18 -9.41 11.53
N LEU A 342 8.84 -9.75 10.42
CA LEU A 342 8.91 -8.89 9.23
C LEU A 342 7.53 -8.67 8.60
N LEU A 343 6.77 -9.74 8.36
CA LEU A 343 5.42 -9.67 7.79
C LEU A 343 4.49 -8.78 8.64
N THR A 344 4.65 -8.83 9.96
CA THR A 344 3.78 -8.07 10.88
C THR A 344 4.26 -6.64 11.14
N THR A 345 5.55 -6.35 10.97
CA THR A 345 6.16 -5.05 11.29
C THR A 345 6.27 -4.14 10.07
N PHE A 346 6.45 -4.74 8.89
CA PHE A 346 6.70 -4.06 7.63
C PHE A 346 5.58 -4.35 6.61
N SER A 347 4.34 -4.43 7.08
CA SER A 347 3.17 -4.73 6.25
C SER A 347 2.95 -3.72 5.13
N GLN A 348 3.36 -2.45 5.32
CA GLN A 348 3.29 -1.42 4.28
C GLN A 348 4.09 -1.74 3.01
N TYR A 349 5.02 -2.70 3.08
CA TYR A 349 5.79 -3.12 1.91
C TYR A 349 5.06 -4.20 1.10
N GLY A 350 4.06 -4.90 1.66
CA GLY A 350 3.33 -5.98 0.99
C GLY A 350 4.19 -7.15 0.51
N LEU A 351 5.42 -7.29 1.04
CA LEU A 351 6.32 -8.39 0.68
C LEU A 351 5.87 -9.68 1.37
N GLY A 352 5.91 -10.79 0.63
CA GLY A 352 5.63 -12.12 1.14
C GLY A 352 6.87 -12.84 1.65
N ASP A 353 6.65 -14.06 2.16
CA ASP A 353 7.66 -14.91 2.79
C ASP A 353 8.88 -15.09 1.89
N LEU A 354 8.67 -15.42 0.61
CA LEU A 354 9.76 -15.67 -0.33
C LEU A 354 10.67 -14.44 -0.51
N GLN A 355 10.11 -13.24 -0.64
CA GLN A 355 10.93 -12.03 -0.79
C GLN A 355 11.74 -11.75 0.49
N TYR A 356 11.12 -11.90 1.66
CA TYR A 356 11.84 -11.71 2.93
C TYR A 356 12.91 -12.78 3.16
N GLU A 357 12.65 -14.04 2.81
CA GLU A 357 13.65 -15.11 2.86
C GLU A 357 14.86 -14.77 2.01
N MET A 358 14.65 -14.33 0.76
CA MET A 358 15.73 -13.92 -0.13
C MET A 358 16.53 -12.74 0.44
N MET A 359 15.87 -11.74 1.05
CA MET A 359 16.56 -10.63 1.71
C MET A 359 17.38 -11.08 2.92
N ILE A 360 16.84 -11.98 3.75
CA ILE A 360 17.54 -12.54 4.91
C ILE A 360 18.80 -13.30 4.47
N GLU A 361 18.68 -14.15 3.44
CA GLU A 361 19.81 -14.91 2.89
C GLU A 361 20.90 -13.99 2.31
N GLU A 362 20.52 -12.97 1.55
CA GLU A 362 21.45 -11.98 0.98
C GLU A 362 22.22 -11.26 2.08
N LEU A 363 21.54 -10.79 3.13
CA LEU A 363 22.17 -10.04 4.22
C LEU A 363 23.01 -10.92 5.15
N ARG A 364 22.61 -12.17 5.40
CA ARG A 364 23.42 -13.13 6.16
C ARG A 364 24.74 -13.43 5.47
N ARG A 365 24.70 -13.63 4.16
CA ARG A 365 25.90 -13.89 3.35
C ARG A 365 26.88 -12.73 3.43
N LYS A 366 26.40 -11.51 3.19
CA LYS A 366 27.22 -10.29 3.29
C LYS A 366 27.85 -10.11 4.67
N ASN A 367 27.11 -10.40 5.75
CA ASN A 367 27.62 -10.26 7.11
C ASN A 367 28.73 -11.28 7.45
N ILE A 368 28.68 -12.48 6.86
CA ILE A 368 29.76 -13.46 6.99
C ILE A 368 31.03 -12.94 6.30
N ASP A 369 30.90 -12.45 5.06
CA ASP A 369 32.03 -11.94 4.27
C ASP A 369 32.73 -10.72 4.91
N THR A 370 32.01 -9.90 5.69
CA THR A 370 32.60 -8.76 6.44
C THR A 370 33.29 -9.14 7.75
N ASN A 371 33.03 -10.34 8.29
CA ASN A 371 33.62 -10.81 9.54
C ASN A 371 34.71 -11.89 9.33
N SER A 372 34.96 -12.28 8.08
CA SER A 372 36.06 -13.14 7.62
C SER A 372 37.18 -12.30 7.03
#